data_AF-A0A354HRD8-F1
#
_entry.id   AF-A0A354HRD8-F1
#
_cell.length_a   1.000
_cell.length_b   1.000
_cell.length_c   1.000
_cell.angle_alpha   90.00
_cell.angle_beta   90.00
_cell.angle_gamma   90.00
#
_symmetry.space_group_name_H-M   'P 1'
#
loop_
_entity.id
_entity.type
_entity.pdbx_description
1 polymer ?
#
loop_
_entity_poly.entity_id
_entity_poly.type
_entity_poly.pdbx_seq_one_letter_code
_entity_poly.pdbx_strand_id
1 'polypeptide(L)'
;MNKISMFEIAALSITIVISTSIMFTPYFAAQAAGQGAWISVLAAGLIACIPTAAAVAVMAKFPRQSVIQAMPQLLGVFLGKIVSLLYACFFLFFAALAVWRMEAFAIR
;
A
#
# COMPACT_ATOMS: atom_id res chain seq x y z
N MET A 1 -27.08 3.89 10.40
CA MET A 1 -25.83 3.69 9.65
C MET A 1 -24.68 4.06 10.57
N ASN A 2 -23.96 3.09 11.11
CA ASN A 2 -22.82 3.37 12.01
C ASN A 2 -21.72 4.04 11.19
N LYS A 3 -21.47 5.33 11.47
CA LYS A 3 -20.36 6.06 10.87
C LYS A 3 -19.09 5.62 11.60
N ILE A 4 -18.12 5.12 10.85
CA ILE A 4 -16.82 4.75 11.39
C ILE A 4 -16.13 6.03 11.87
N SER A 5 -15.63 6.02 13.11
CA SER A 5 -14.86 7.11 13.70
C SER A 5 -13.52 7.28 12.97
N MET A 6 -13.02 8.52 12.94
CA MET A 6 -11.70 8.81 12.36
C MET A 6 -10.60 7.98 13.04
N PHE A 7 -10.72 7.75 14.34
CA PHE A 7 -9.78 6.92 15.09
C PHE A 7 -9.83 5.44 14.65
N GLU A 8 -11.03 4.90 14.39
CA GLU A 8 -11.19 3.52 13.93
C GLU A 8 -10.57 3.33 12.54
N ILE A 9 -10.78 4.26 11.61
CA ILE A 9 -10.14 4.22 10.28
C ILE A 9 -8.62 4.33 10.39
N ALA A 10 -8.12 5.23 11.24
CA ALA A 10 -6.69 5.40 11.47
C ALA A 10 -6.07 4.13 12.05
N ALA A 11 -6.69 3.55 13.09
CA ALA A 11 -6.24 2.30 13.71
C ALA A 11 -6.22 1.16 12.68
N LEU A 12 -7.30 0.97 11.92
CA LEU A 12 -7.37 -0.06 10.87
C LEU A 12 -6.28 0.11 9.81
N SER A 13 -6.05 1.35 9.36
CA SER A 13 -5.02 1.66 8.36
C SER A 13 -3.62 1.35 8.89
N ILE A 14 -3.32 1.75 10.12
CA ILE A 14 -2.03 1.47 10.78
C ILE A 14 -1.82 -0.04 10.92
N THR A 15 -2.83 -0.79 11.37
CA THR A 15 -2.75 -2.25 11.53
C THR A 15 -2.47 -2.95 10.20
N ILE A 16 -3.17 -2.56 9.13
CA ILE A 16 -2.96 -3.14 7.79
C ILE A 16 -1.53 -2.87 7.33
N VAL A 17 -1.07 -1.61 7.41
CA VAL A 17 0.27 -1.22 6.96
C VAL A 17 1.36 -1.94 7.73
N ILE A 18 1.27 -2.02 9.06
CA ILE A 18 2.26 -2.73 9.88
C ILE A 18 2.27 -4.21 9.51
N SER A 19 1.10 -4.84 9.38
CA SER A 19 0.97 -6.26 9.05
C SER A 19 1.63 -6.62 7.72
N THR A 20 1.47 -5.78 6.70
CA THR A 20 2.09 -6.01 5.38
C THR A 20 3.59 -5.67 5.37
N SER A 21 4.03 -4.71 6.18
CA SER A 21 5.40 -4.18 6.13
C SER A 21 6.40 -5.01 6.94
N ILE A 22 5.94 -5.65 8.02
CA ILE A 22 6.82 -6.32 8.99
C ILE A 22 7.41 -7.63 8.48
N MET A 23 6.82 -8.25 7.45
CA MET A 23 7.24 -9.58 6.97
C MET A 23 8.67 -9.63 6.39
N PHE A 24 9.21 -8.52 5.87
CA PHE A 24 10.48 -8.55 5.13
C PHE A 24 11.34 -7.31 5.29
N THR A 25 10.69 -6.14 5.33
CA THR A 25 11.37 -4.85 5.34
C THR A 25 12.39 -4.75 6.47
N PRO A 26 12.13 -5.23 7.70
CA PRO A 26 13.12 -5.20 8.78
C PRO A 26 14.34 -6.07 8.49
N TYR A 27 14.16 -7.24 7.87
CA TYR A 27 15.27 -8.13 7.52
C TYR A 27 16.23 -7.49 6.52
N PHE A 28 15.70 -6.94 5.42
CA PHE A 28 16.52 -6.25 4.42
C PHE A 28 17.19 -5.00 4.98
N ALA A 29 16.48 -4.22 5.80
CA ALA A 29 17.03 -3.03 6.43
C ALA A 29 18.16 -3.39 7.41
N ALA A 30 17.99 -4.42 8.23
CA ALA A 30 19.02 -4.91 9.15
C ALA A 30 20.21 -5.52 8.40
N GLN A 31 19.99 -6.24 7.29
CA GLN A 31 21.06 -6.77 6.46
C GLN A 31 21.91 -5.65 5.85
N ALA A 32 21.29 -4.54 5.43
CA ALA A 32 21.98 -3.44 4.79
C ALA A 32 22.67 -2.47 5.77
N ALA A 33 22.05 -2.16 6.91
CA ALA A 33 22.50 -1.09 7.81
C ALA A 33 22.67 -1.51 9.28
N GLY A 34 22.42 -2.79 9.62
CA GLY A 34 22.52 -3.30 10.98
C GLY A 34 21.70 -2.48 11.98
N GLN A 35 22.37 -1.94 13.00
CA GLN A 35 21.76 -1.09 14.02
C GLN A 35 21.26 0.26 13.46
N GLY A 36 21.77 0.71 12.31
CA GLY A 36 21.32 1.95 11.64
C GLY A 36 20.01 1.81 10.84
N ALA A 37 19.43 0.61 10.78
CA ALA A 37 18.23 0.31 10.00
C ALA A 37 16.99 1.14 10.38
N TRP A 38 16.91 1.67 11.60
CA TRP A 38 15.76 2.51 11.99
C TRP A 38 15.67 3.81 11.17
N ILE A 39 16.80 4.33 10.69
CA ILE A 39 16.85 5.56 9.87
C ILE A 39 16.12 5.33 8.53
N SER A 40 16.21 4.12 7.96
CA SER A 40 15.53 3.83 6.69
C SER A 40 14.00 3.88 6.83
N VAL A 41 13.46 3.58 8.01
CA VAL A 41 12.01 3.68 8.28
C VAL A 41 11.58 5.15 8.27
N LEU A 42 12.35 6.03 8.90
CA LEU A 42 12.07 7.47 8.90
C LEU A 42 12.21 8.08 7.50
N ALA A 43 13.27 7.72 6.77
CA ALA A 43 13.48 8.16 5.40
C ALA A 43 12.35 7.68 4.48
N ALA A 44 11.94 6.41 4.59
CA ALA A 44 10.82 5.86 3.84
C ALA A 44 9.49 6.56 4.17
N GLY A 45 9.25 6.86 5.45
CA GLY A 45 8.07 7.60 5.88
C GLY A 45 8.01 9.01 5.26
N LEU A 46 9.14 9.73 5.24
CA LEU A 46 9.22 11.05 4.62
C LEU A 46 8.99 10.98 3.10
N ILE A 47 9.59 10.00 2.43
CA ILE A 47 9.40 9.80 0.99
C ILE A 47 7.94 9.42 0.68
N ALA A 48 7.29 8.62 1.54
CA ALA A 48 5.91 8.19 1.39
C ALA A 48 4.88 9.34 1.53
N CYS A 49 5.26 10.48 2.12
CA CYS A 49 4.39 11.67 2.15
C CYS A 49 4.03 12.15 0.74
N ILE A 50 4.94 12.05 -0.23
CA ILE A 50 4.72 12.51 -1.62
C ILE A 50 3.58 11.72 -2.30
N PRO A 51 3.65 10.38 -2.43
CA PRO A 51 2.55 9.62 -3.02
C PRO A 51 1.28 9.68 -2.17
N THR A 52 1.38 9.82 -0.85
CA THR A 52 0.21 9.99 0.02
C THR A 52 -0.52 11.30 -0.29
N ALA A 53 0.20 12.42 -0.42
CA ALA A 53 -0.40 13.70 -0.79
C ALA A 53 -1.04 13.64 -2.19
N ALA A 54 -0.40 12.98 -3.15
CA ALA A 54 -0.97 12.75 -4.47
C ALA A 54 -2.27 11.91 -4.40
N ALA A 55 -2.27 10.83 -3.61
CA ALA A 55 -3.45 9.99 -3.41
C ALA A 55 -4.61 10.79 -2.79
N VAL A 56 -4.33 11.60 -1.77
CA VAL A 56 -5.34 12.48 -1.15
C VAL A 56 -5.91 13.47 -2.16
N ALA A 57 -5.08 14.09 -3.00
CA ALA A 57 -5.54 15.01 -4.04
C ALA A 57 -6.46 14.32 -5.06
N VAL A 58 -6.12 13.10 -5.48
CA VAL A 58 -6.96 12.31 -6.40
C VAL A 58 -8.30 11.92 -5.73
N MET A 59 -8.26 11.44 -4.48
CA MET A 59 -9.46 11.07 -3.73
C MET A 59 -10.40 12.27 -3.49
N ALA A 60 -9.84 13.46 -3.25
CA ALA A 60 -10.61 14.68 -3.11
C ALA A 60 -11.27 15.11 -4.43
N LYS A 61 -10.59 14.89 -5.57
CA LYS A 61 -11.11 15.22 -6.91
C LYS A 61 -12.18 14.25 -7.40
N PHE A 62 -12.07 12.97 -7.06
CA PHE A 62 -13.00 11.91 -7.47
C PHE A 62 -13.66 11.23 -6.25
N PRO A 63 -14.50 11.97 -5.50
CA PRO A 63 -15.13 11.42 -4.31
C PRO A 63 -16.02 10.22 -4.68
N ARG A 64 -15.91 9.14 -3.90
CA ARG A 64 -16.66 7.87 -4.04
C ARG A 64 -16.30 7.00 -5.25
N GLN A 65 -15.29 7.36 -6.02
CA GLN A 65 -14.79 6.50 -7.09
C GLN A 65 -13.65 5.63 -6.58
N SER A 66 -13.58 4.38 -7.02
CA SER A 66 -12.40 3.54 -6.79
C SER A 66 -11.24 4.01 -7.67
N VAL A 67 -10.01 3.63 -7.31
CA VAL A 67 -8.81 3.94 -8.12
C VAL A 67 -9.01 3.49 -9.58
N ILE A 68 -9.58 2.31 -9.79
CA ILE A 68 -9.87 1.73 -11.12
C ILE A 68 -10.86 2.59 -11.93
N GLN A 69 -11.78 3.29 -11.27
CA GLN A 69 -12.75 4.17 -11.92
C GLN A 69 -12.18 5.59 -12.14
N ALA A 70 -11.35 6.06 -11.22
CA ALA A 70 -10.74 7.38 -11.26
C ALA A 70 -9.62 7.48 -12.30
N MET A 71 -8.82 6.42 -12.49
CA MET A 71 -7.66 6.45 -13.40
C MET A 71 -8.04 6.71 -14.88
N PRO A 72 -9.08 6.07 -15.47
CA PRO A 72 -9.55 6.40 -16.82
C PRO A 72 -10.05 7.84 -16.99
N GLN A 73 -10.61 8.44 -15.93
CA GLN A 73 -11.08 9.83 -15.94
C GLN A 73 -9.93 10.83 -15.80
N LEU A 74 -8.87 10.44 -15.09
CA LEU A 74 -7.70 11.30 -14.85
C LEU A 74 -6.69 11.27 -16.00
N LEU A 75 -6.41 10.10 -16.57
CA LEU A 75 -5.34 9.87 -17.55
C LEU A 75 -5.86 9.61 -18.98
N GLY A 76 -7.18 9.58 -19.16
CA GLY A 76 -7.83 9.19 -20.41
C GLY A 76 -8.05 7.67 -20.51
N VAL A 77 -8.89 7.27 -21.47
CA VAL A 77 -9.41 5.89 -21.56
C VAL A 77 -8.31 4.84 -21.80
N PHE A 78 -7.31 5.13 -22.62
CA PHE A 78 -6.26 4.16 -22.95
C PHE A 78 -5.28 3.99 -21.78
N LEU A 79 -4.63 5.08 -21.36
CA LEU A 79 -3.61 5.04 -20.33
C LEU A 79 -4.20 4.69 -18.96
N GLY A 80 -5.39 5.22 -18.63
CA GLY A 80 -6.06 4.92 -17.37
C GLY A 80 -6.56 3.48 -17.27
N LYS A 81 -6.92 2.82 -18.38
CA LYS A 81 -7.23 1.38 -18.36
C LYS A 81 -5.99 0.54 -18.10
N ILE A 82 -4.84 0.88 -18.70
CA ILE A 82 -3.57 0.18 -18.46
C ILE A 82 -3.18 0.29 -16.98
N VAL A 83 -3.20 1.50 -16.41
CA VAL A 83 -2.89 1.71 -14.98
C VAL A 83 -3.87 0.94 -14.09
N SER A 84 -5.16 0.94 -14.43
CA SER A 84 -6.16 0.19 -13.67
C SER A 84 -5.93 -1.32 -13.70
N LEU A 85 -5.52 -1.86 -14.86
CA LEU A 85 -5.16 -3.27 -15.01
C LEU A 85 -3.91 -3.61 -14.21
N LEU A 86 -2.86 -2.79 -14.30
CA LEU A 86 -1.63 -2.95 -13.52
C LEU A 86 -1.92 -2.91 -12.02
N TYR A 87 -2.79 -2.00 -11.58
CA TYR A 87 -3.23 -1.92 -10.19
C TYR A 87 -3.92 -3.22 -9.74
N ALA A 88 -4.84 -3.77 -10.54
CA ALA A 88 -5.49 -5.04 -10.22
C ALA A 88 -4.48 -6.22 -10.18
N CYS A 89 -3.59 -6.31 -11.18
CA CYS A 89 -2.55 -7.33 -11.23
C CYS A 89 -1.59 -7.24 -10.05
N PHE A 90 -1.25 -6.02 -9.60
CA PHE A 90 -0.40 -5.80 -8.43
C PHE A 90 -1.02 -6.41 -7.17
N PHE A 91 -2.31 -6.15 -6.91
CA PHE A 91 -3.01 -6.74 -5.76
C PHE A 91 -3.14 -8.26 -5.86
N LEU A 92 -3.40 -8.80 -7.05
CA LEU A 92 -3.43 -10.25 -7.27
C LEU A 92 -2.07 -10.90 -7.01
N PHE A 93 -0.99 -10.27 -7.48
CA PHE A 93 0.38 -10.73 -7.23
C PHE A 93 0.70 -10.73 -5.73
N PHE A 94 0.36 -9.67 -5.01
CA PHE A 94 0.55 -9.60 -3.55
C PHE A 94 -0.26 -10.67 -2.80
N ALA A 95 -1.49 -10.93 -3.22
CA ALA A 95 -2.32 -11.99 -2.65
C ALA A 95 -1.67 -13.38 -2.87
N ALA A 96 -1.21 -13.66 -4.10
CA ALA A 96 -0.51 -14.92 -4.41
C ALA A 96 0.78 -15.06 -3.61
N LEU A 97 1.58 -13.99 -3.49
CA LEU A 97 2.81 -13.96 -2.70
C LEU A 97 2.54 -14.24 -1.22
N ALA A 98 1.45 -13.68 -0.66
CA ALA A 98 1.05 -13.91 0.72
C ALA A 98 0.70 -15.39 0.96
N VAL A 99 -0.08 -16.01 0.07
CA VAL A 99 -0.45 -17.44 0.15
C VAL A 99 0.78 -18.34 0.05
N TRP A 100 1.63 -18.11 -0.95
CA TRP A 100 2.87 -18.86 -1.13
C TRP A 100 3.78 -18.76 0.10
N ARG A 101 3.79 -17.59 0.76
CA ARG A 101 4.56 -17.44 1.98
C ARG A 101 3.96 -18.22 3.16
N MET A 102 2.64 -18.22 3.31
CA MET A 102 2.02 -19.02 4.38
C MET A 102 2.33 -20.51 4.21
N GLU A 103 2.33 -21.01 2.98
CA GLU A 103 2.79 -22.37 2.66
C GLU A 103 4.25 -22.59 3.10
N ALA A 104 5.17 -21.71 2.70
CA ALA A 104 6.59 -21.85 3.02
C ALA A 104 6.88 -21.81 4.54
N PHE A 105 6.07 -21.10 5.32
CA PHE A 105 6.13 -21.14 6.78
C PHE A 105 5.53 -22.42 7.36
N ALA A 106 4.43 -22.93 6.81
CA ALA A 106 3.74 -24.13 7.32
C ALA A 106 4.53 -25.43 7.09
N ILE A 107 5.44 -25.46 6.11
CA ILE A 107 6.27 -26.63 5.78
C ILE A 107 7.58 -26.67 6.62
N ARG A 108 7.92 -25.59 7.35
CA ARG A 108 9.07 -25.55 8.28
C ARG A 108 8.65 -25.87 9.71
#